data_AF-A0A525DD86-F1
#
_entry.id   AF-A0A525DD86-F1
#
_cell.length_a   1.000
_cell.length_b   1.000
_cell.length_c   1.000
_cell.angle_alpha   90.00
_cell.angle_beta   90.00
_cell.angle_gamma   90.00
#
_symmetry.space_group_name_H-M   'P 1'
#
loop_
_entity.id
_entity.type
_entity.pdbx_description
1 polymer ?
#
loop_
_entity_poly.entity_id
_entity_poly.type
_entity_poly.pdbx_seq_one_letter_code
_entity_poly.pdbx_strand_id
1 'polypeptide(L)'
;MISSETLAISFGLGSAVAWGAGDFSGGYASRKGNILGVVLVSQMLGGVLLTLMALALSETVPPVNHLLYGTLAGIFGSLGLIALYRGLASGRMGIVAPLSAVLTALVPIVFSACFEGLPTSTQVIGFLCFMVAVWLLSSGKAEFRMTLNELYLSIAAGFGFGLFFIFIDQANNISIFWPLVGARFASVSMLLCLVAINKNPIRPAAGQWLFICITGILDAAGNALFSLAAHYGRLDVSAVLGSLYPAATVMLAWLFLKERLARRQWVGVAGAFIALLFISM
;
A
#
# COMPACT_ATOMS: atom_id res chain seq x y z
N MET A 1 -6.95 -13.02 26.91
CA MET A 1 -6.01 -11.95 26.50
C MET A 1 -5.73 -12.17 25.02
N ILE A 2 -5.91 -11.17 24.16
CA ILE A 2 -5.62 -11.29 22.73
C ILE A 2 -4.09 -11.38 22.57
N SER A 3 -3.57 -12.36 21.83
CA SER A 3 -2.12 -12.47 21.59
C SER A 3 -1.64 -11.32 20.71
N SER A 4 -0.38 -10.88 20.90
CA SER A 4 0.26 -9.87 20.05
C SER A 4 0.19 -10.24 18.57
N GLU A 5 0.36 -11.52 18.27
CA GLU A 5 0.23 -12.09 16.93
C GLU A 5 -1.18 -11.92 16.34
N THR A 6 -2.23 -12.16 17.12
CA THR A 6 -3.61 -11.93 16.66
C THR A 6 -3.86 -10.45 16.36
N LEU A 7 -3.29 -9.54 17.15
CA LEU A 7 -3.36 -8.09 16.90
C LEU A 7 -2.63 -7.71 15.61
N ALA A 8 -1.41 -8.21 15.40
CA ALA A 8 -0.64 -7.96 14.19
C ALA A 8 -1.38 -8.43 12.93
N ILE A 9 -1.95 -9.64 12.95
CA ILE A 9 -2.74 -10.18 11.85
C ILE A 9 -3.99 -9.32 11.59
N SER A 10 -4.71 -8.96 12.67
CA SER A 10 -5.94 -8.15 12.55
C SER A 10 -5.67 -6.76 11.96
N PHE A 11 -4.61 -6.10 12.42
CA PHE A 11 -4.20 -4.80 11.91
C PHE A 11 -3.65 -4.88 10.49
N GLY A 12 -2.87 -5.91 10.15
CA GLY A 12 -2.35 -6.11 8.80
C GLY A 12 -3.45 -6.42 7.78
N LEU A 13 -4.45 -7.23 8.13
CA LEU A 13 -5.64 -7.43 7.29
C LEU A 13 -6.47 -6.15 7.17
N GLY A 14 -6.61 -5.42 8.27
CA GLY A 14 -7.28 -4.12 8.28
C GLY A 14 -6.60 -3.12 7.34
N SER A 15 -5.26 -3.08 7.33
CA SER A 15 -4.51 -2.20 6.43
C SER A 15 -4.71 -2.60 4.96
N ALA A 16 -4.68 -3.90 4.65
CA ALA A 16 -4.94 -4.39 3.30
C ALA A 16 -6.33 -4.01 2.78
N VAL A 17 -7.36 -4.12 3.63
CA VAL A 17 -8.73 -3.70 3.27
C VAL A 17 -8.80 -2.20 3.06
N ALA A 18 -8.21 -1.41 3.97
CA ALA A 18 -8.20 0.05 3.88
C ALA A 18 -7.46 0.53 2.61
N TRP A 19 -6.23 0.05 2.38
CA TRP A 19 -5.47 0.38 1.17
C TRP A 19 -6.16 -0.11 -0.09
N GLY A 20 -6.71 -1.32 -0.11
CA GLY A 20 -7.39 -1.82 -1.30
C GLY A 20 -8.65 -1.03 -1.67
N ALA A 21 -9.40 -0.58 -0.66
CA ALA A 21 -10.54 0.31 -0.86
C ALA A 21 -10.10 1.74 -1.28
N GLY A 22 -9.00 2.22 -0.73
CA GLY A 22 -8.37 3.49 -1.10
C GLY A 22 -7.87 3.49 -2.54
N ASP A 23 -7.21 2.41 -2.98
CA ASP A 23 -6.67 2.21 -4.32
C ASP A 23 -7.77 2.01 -5.36
N PHE A 24 -8.85 1.30 -5.02
CA PHE A 24 -10.03 1.23 -5.87
C PHE A 24 -10.60 2.62 -6.14
N SER A 25 -10.82 3.41 -5.08
CA SER A 25 -11.36 4.77 -5.17
C SER A 25 -10.39 5.72 -5.89
N GLY A 26 -9.10 5.60 -5.61
CA GLY A 26 -8.04 6.44 -6.14
C GLY A 26 -7.74 6.14 -7.60
N GLY A 27 -7.76 4.86 -7.98
CA GLY A 27 -7.70 4.42 -9.37
C GLY A 27 -8.92 4.90 -10.17
N TYR A 28 -10.13 4.82 -9.60
CA TYR A 28 -11.34 5.35 -10.23
C TYR A 28 -11.27 6.87 -10.44
N ALA A 29 -10.82 7.63 -9.44
CA ALA A 29 -10.60 9.08 -9.56
C ALA A 29 -9.48 9.39 -10.57
N SER A 30 -8.43 8.60 -10.60
CA SER A 30 -7.28 8.79 -11.49
C SER A 30 -7.59 8.54 -12.98
N ARG A 31 -8.59 7.70 -13.31
CA ARG A 31 -8.99 7.45 -14.71
C ARG A 31 -9.59 8.66 -15.42
N LYS A 32 -10.29 9.52 -14.68
CA LYS A 32 -11.00 10.69 -15.24
C LYS A 32 -10.36 12.03 -14.86
N GLY A 33 -9.32 12.01 -14.03
CA GLY A 33 -8.72 13.20 -13.43
C GLY A 33 -7.20 13.24 -13.54
N ASN A 34 -6.60 14.31 -13.02
CA ASN A 34 -5.15 14.43 -12.94
C ASN A 34 -4.62 13.61 -11.75
N ILE A 35 -3.82 12.58 -12.03
CA ILE A 35 -3.24 11.67 -11.03
C ILE A 35 -2.48 12.43 -9.94
N LEU A 36 -1.68 13.43 -10.31
CA LEU A 36 -0.92 14.21 -9.31
C LEU A 36 -1.84 14.99 -8.38
N GLY A 37 -2.97 15.47 -8.88
CA GLY A 37 -3.97 16.19 -8.08
C GLY A 37 -4.71 15.26 -7.11
N VAL A 38 -5.08 14.06 -7.58
CA VAL A 38 -5.66 13.01 -6.74
C VAL A 38 -4.69 12.64 -5.61
N VAL A 39 -3.45 12.32 -5.95
CA VAL A 39 -2.45 11.92 -4.95
C VAL A 39 -2.13 13.07 -3.98
N LEU A 40 -1.95 14.30 -4.46
CA LEU A 40 -1.66 15.46 -3.60
C LEU A 40 -2.78 15.71 -2.57
N VAL A 41 -4.03 15.77 -3.01
CA VAL A 41 -5.17 16.04 -2.12
C VAL A 41 -5.35 14.89 -1.12
N SER A 42 -5.24 13.65 -1.58
CA SER A 42 -5.31 12.47 -0.69
C SER A 42 -4.20 12.49 0.37
N GLN A 43 -2.97 12.83 -0.01
CA GLN A 43 -1.83 12.92 0.91
C GLN A 43 -1.97 14.09 1.90
N MET A 44 -2.50 15.23 1.46
CA MET A 44 -2.81 16.36 2.36
C MET A 44 -3.88 15.98 3.39
N LEU A 45 -4.98 15.38 2.96
CA LEU A 45 -6.04 14.92 3.86
C LEU A 45 -5.51 13.87 4.84
N GLY A 46 -4.74 12.89 4.34
CA GLY A 46 -4.13 11.89 5.20
C GLY A 46 -3.14 12.48 6.20
N GLY A 47 -2.37 13.49 5.80
CA GLY A 47 -1.47 14.24 6.69
C GLY A 47 -2.21 14.95 7.82
N VAL A 48 -3.33 15.61 7.51
CA VAL A 48 -4.18 16.25 8.52
C VAL A 48 -4.72 15.21 9.50
N LEU A 49 -5.26 14.10 9.01
CA LEU A 49 -5.82 13.03 9.86
C LEU A 49 -4.77 12.41 10.77
N LEU A 50 -3.60 12.08 10.24
CA LEU A 50 -2.50 11.50 11.03
C LEU A 50 -1.96 12.48 12.07
N THR A 51 -1.91 13.78 11.74
CA THR A 51 -1.53 14.82 12.71
C THR A 51 -2.56 14.93 13.83
N LEU A 52 -3.85 14.91 13.50
CA LEU A 52 -4.92 14.92 14.51
C LEU A 52 -4.86 13.68 15.40
N MET A 53 -4.56 12.50 14.85
CA MET A 53 -4.39 11.27 15.64
C MET A 53 -3.18 11.35 16.58
N ALA A 54 -2.03 11.84 16.09
CA ALA A 54 -0.83 12.02 16.93
C ALA A 54 -1.10 12.96 18.11
N LEU A 55 -1.82 14.06 17.87
CA LEU A 55 -2.21 15.02 18.91
C LEU A 55 -3.25 14.43 19.87
N ALA A 56 -4.29 13.76 19.35
CA ALA A 56 -5.35 13.18 20.17
C ALA A 56 -4.84 12.07 21.11
N LEU A 57 -3.85 11.30 20.65
CA LEU A 57 -3.22 10.24 21.46
C LEU A 57 -2.08 10.76 22.34
N SER A 58 -1.79 12.07 22.30
CA SER A 58 -0.72 12.70 23.08
C SER A 58 0.63 11.98 22.94
N GLU A 59 0.93 11.51 21.72
CA GLU A 59 2.14 10.75 21.45
C GLU A 59 3.37 11.66 21.60
N THR A 60 4.41 11.15 22.23
CA THR A 60 5.67 11.90 22.40
C THR A 60 6.31 12.16 21.05
N VAL A 61 6.81 13.38 20.81
CA VAL A 61 7.53 13.67 19.57
C VAL A 61 8.84 12.87 19.57
N PRO A 62 9.06 11.99 18.57
CA PRO A 62 10.26 11.17 18.53
C PRO A 62 11.48 12.01 18.10
N PRO A 63 12.71 11.53 18.36
CA PRO A 63 13.90 12.22 17.94
C PRO A 63 14.04 12.29 16.41
N VAL A 64 14.87 13.23 15.95
CA VAL A 64 14.96 13.64 14.53
C VAL A 64 15.30 12.47 13.59
N ASN A 65 16.08 11.49 14.05
CA ASN A 65 16.41 10.28 13.30
C ASN A 65 15.17 9.45 12.90
N HIS A 66 14.18 9.30 13.78
CA HIS A 66 12.93 8.61 13.45
C HIS A 66 12.09 9.42 12.46
N LEU A 67 12.08 10.74 12.61
CA LEU A 67 11.44 11.62 11.63
C LEU A 67 12.11 11.53 10.26
N LEU A 68 13.44 11.39 10.18
CA LEU A 68 14.16 11.19 8.92
C LEU A 68 13.73 9.90 8.22
N TYR A 69 13.64 8.79 8.95
CA TYR A 69 13.09 7.54 8.39
C TYR A 69 11.64 7.73 7.91
N GLY A 70 10.81 8.44 8.68
CA GLY A 70 9.47 8.85 8.24
C GLY A 70 9.50 9.64 6.92
N THR A 71 10.39 10.64 6.79
CA THR A 71 10.50 11.43 5.54
C THR A 71 10.91 10.58 4.34
N LEU A 72 11.88 9.68 4.50
CA LEU A 72 12.30 8.75 3.45
C LEU A 72 11.14 7.83 3.05
N ALA A 73 10.43 7.29 4.04
CA ALA A 73 9.22 6.51 3.79
C ALA A 73 8.24 7.33 2.94
N GLY A 74 7.91 8.56 3.34
CA GLY A 74 7.00 9.44 2.61
C GLY A 74 7.38 9.68 1.14
N ILE A 75 8.67 9.85 0.85
CA ILE A 75 9.16 10.02 -0.52
C ILE A 75 8.92 8.73 -1.33
N PHE A 76 9.39 7.58 -0.85
CA PHE A 76 9.24 6.31 -1.56
C PHE A 76 7.78 5.86 -1.68
N GLY A 77 6.99 6.03 -0.63
CA GLY A 77 5.55 5.74 -0.63
C GLY A 77 4.79 6.61 -1.63
N SER A 78 5.10 7.90 -1.72
CA SER A 78 4.46 8.79 -2.70
C SER A 78 4.88 8.48 -4.15
N LEU A 79 6.16 8.17 -4.40
CA LEU A 79 6.62 7.68 -5.70
C LEU A 79 5.91 6.39 -6.10
N GLY A 80 5.79 5.45 -5.15
CA GLY A 80 5.11 4.19 -5.35
C GLY A 80 3.62 4.39 -5.68
N LEU A 81 2.95 5.27 -4.95
CA LEU A 81 1.54 5.60 -5.16
C LEU A 81 1.28 6.28 -6.51
N ILE A 82 2.16 7.20 -6.93
CA ILE A 82 2.07 7.82 -8.27
C ILE A 82 2.23 6.76 -9.36
N ALA A 83 3.21 5.85 -9.22
CA ALA A 83 3.46 4.78 -10.18
C ALA A 83 2.27 3.81 -10.25
N LEU A 84 1.72 3.43 -9.10
CA LEU A 84 0.54 2.58 -8.99
C LEU A 84 -0.65 3.24 -9.69
N TYR A 85 -0.99 4.49 -9.35
CA TYR A 85 -2.17 5.15 -9.89
C TYR A 85 -2.05 5.43 -11.39
N ARG A 86 -0.84 5.69 -11.90
CA ARG A 86 -0.57 5.73 -13.35
C ARG A 86 -0.84 4.40 -14.03
N GLY A 87 -0.40 3.29 -13.42
CA GLY A 87 -0.66 1.96 -13.97
C GLY A 87 -2.12 1.50 -13.83
N LEU A 88 -2.83 1.95 -12.79
CA LEU A 88 -4.27 1.69 -12.64
C LEU A 88 -5.10 2.50 -13.65
N ALA A 89 -4.68 3.73 -13.95
CA ALA A 89 -5.34 4.62 -14.90
C ALA A 89 -5.20 4.14 -16.36
N SER A 90 -4.16 3.36 -16.70
CA SER A 90 -3.98 2.81 -18.05
C SER A 90 -4.96 1.67 -18.40
N GLY A 91 -5.88 1.33 -17.49
CA GLY A 91 -6.92 0.31 -17.72
C GLY A 91 -6.45 -1.12 -17.47
N ARG A 92 -5.17 -1.33 -17.11
CA ARG A 92 -4.57 -2.66 -16.88
C ARG A 92 -4.42 -3.00 -15.39
N MET A 93 -5.48 -2.70 -14.65
CA MET A 93 -5.59 -2.91 -13.20
C MET A 93 -5.30 -4.36 -12.78
N GLY A 94 -5.67 -5.32 -13.64
CA GLY A 94 -5.46 -6.75 -13.39
C GLY A 94 -4.00 -7.19 -13.34
N ILE A 95 -3.02 -6.42 -13.83
CA ILE A 95 -1.60 -6.82 -13.82
C ILE A 95 -0.76 -5.92 -12.91
N VAL A 96 -0.95 -4.60 -12.99
CA VAL A 96 -0.11 -3.65 -12.25
C VAL A 96 -0.28 -3.82 -10.73
N ALA A 97 -1.52 -3.93 -10.23
CA ALA A 97 -1.76 -4.06 -8.79
C ALA A 97 -1.21 -5.38 -8.22
N PRO A 98 -1.45 -6.55 -8.85
CA PRO A 98 -0.81 -7.79 -8.39
C PRO A 98 0.72 -7.77 -8.44
N LEU A 99 1.33 -7.32 -9.54
CA LEU A 99 2.80 -7.34 -9.65
C LEU A 99 3.46 -6.38 -8.64
N SER A 100 2.89 -5.19 -8.45
CA SER A 100 3.38 -4.26 -7.42
C SER A 100 3.25 -4.85 -6.02
N ALA A 101 2.16 -5.54 -5.69
CA ALA A 101 1.99 -6.19 -4.39
C ALA A 101 3.02 -7.29 -4.12
N VAL A 102 3.34 -8.14 -5.13
CA VAL A 102 4.40 -9.14 -4.99
C VAL A 102 5.73 -8.47 -4.64
N LEU A 103 6.09 -7.41 -5.36
CA LEU A 103 7.35 -6.69 -5.11
C LEU A 103 7.33 -5.92 -3.79
N THR A 104 6.18 -5.38 -3.39
CA THR A 104 5.97 -4.72 -2.10
C THR A 104 6.23 -5.67 -0.93
N ALA A 105 5.79 -6.93 -1.04
CA ALA A 105 6.06 -7.98 -0.06
C ALA A 105 7.52 -8.46 -0.12
N LEU A 106 8.07 -8.65 -1.32
CA LEU A 106 9.38 -9.26 -1.52
C LEU A 106 10.52 -8.38 -0.99
N VAL A 107 10.41 -7.05 -1.12
CA VAL A 107 11.46 -6.11 -0.69
C VAL A 107 11.71 -6.18 0.83
N PRO A 108 10.71 -6.07 1.72
CA PRO A 108 10.87 -6.28 3.16
C PRO A 108 11.34 -7.69 3.52
N ILE A 109 10.86 -8.73 2.83
CA ILE A 109 11.29 -10.11 3.10
C ILE A 109 12.80 -10.26 2.88
N VAL A 110 13.32 -9.75 1.77
CA VAL A 110 14.76 -9.79 1.48
C VAL A 110 15.54 -8.96 2.49
N PHE A 111 15.01 -7.79 2.88
CA PHE A 111 15.61 -6.96 3.90
C PHE A 111 15.69 -7.66 5.26
N SER A 112 14.57 -8.16 5.80
CA SER A 112 14.54 -8.88 7.08
C SER A 112 15.39 -10.15 7.04
N ALA A 113 15.44 -10.87 5.91
CA ALA A 113 16.34 -12.01 5.76
C ALA A 113 17.83 -11.66 5.92
N CYS A 114 18.24 -10.47 5.47
CA CYS A 114 19.62 -9.99 5.58
C CYS A 114 19.97 -9.44 6.97
N PHE A 115 19.01 -8.82 7.68
CA PHE A 115 19.27 -8.08 8.92
C PHE A 115 18.74 -8.74 10.20
N GLU A 116 17.62 -9.46 10.11
CA GLU A 116 16.93 -10.10 11.25
C GLU A 116 17.10 -11.62 11.29
N GLY A 117 17.54 -12.22 10.18
CA GLY A 117 17.73 -13.66 10.02
C GLY A 117 16.71 -14.29 9.07
N LEU A 118 17.01 -15.53 8.65
CA LEU A 118 16.19 -16.22 7.65
C LEU A 118 14.79 -16.55 8.19
N PRO A 119 13.73 -16.34 7.39
CA PRO A 119 12.38 -16.77 7.74
C PRO A 119 12.32 -18.29 7.88
N THR A 120 11.35 -18.78 8.67
CA THR A 120 11.16 -20.22 8.87
C THR A 120 10.78 -20.90 7.56
N SER A 121 11.04 -22.22 7.46
CA SER A 121 10.66 -22.99 6.27
C SER A 121 9.17 -22.88 5.93
N THR A 122 8.31 -22.74 6.96
CA THR A 122 6.87 -22.54 6.83
C THR A 122 6.53 -21.17 6.22
N GLN A 123 7.18 -20.11 6.70
CA GLN A 123 7.02 -18.75 6.18
C GLN A 123 7.46 -18.66 4.71
N VAL A 124 8.55 -19.33 4.32
CA VAL A 124 9.00 -19.40 2.92
C VAL A 124 7.94 -20.03 2.02
N ILE A 125 7.33 -21.14 2.45
CA ILE A 125 6.23 -21.78 1.72
C ILE A 125 5.04 -20.82 1.60
N GLY A 126 4.70 -20.13 2.69
CA GLY A 126 3.66 -19.11 2.70
C GLY A 126 3.92 -17.98 1.71
N PHE A 127 5.14 -17.47 1.63
CA PHE A 127 5.52 -16.46 0.64
C PHE A 127 5.42 -16.97 -0.80
N LEU A 128 5.87 -18.19 -1.08
CA LEU A 128 5.72 -18.80 -2.41
C LEU A 128 4.25 -18.96 -2.80
N CYS A 129 3.41 -19.44 -1.87
CA CYS A 129 1.97 -19.52 -2.07
C CYS A 129 1.35 -18.13 -2.32
N PHE A 130 1.80 -17.09 -1.61
CA PHE A 130 1.33 -15.72 -1.79
C PHE A 130 1.65 -15.22 -3.19
N MET A 131 2.88 -15.42 -3.67
CA MET A 131 3.27 -15.02 -5.03
C MET A 131 2.41 -15.71 -6.10
N VAL A 132 2.15 -17.01 -5.94
CA VAL A 132 1.27 -17.78 -6.84
C VAL A 132 -0.17 -17.28 -6.78
N ALA A 133 -0.68 -17.00 -5.58
CA ALA A 133 -2.02 -16.47 -5.38
C ALA A 133 -2.21 -15.13 -6.10
N VAL A 134 -1.27 -14.20 -5.90
CA VAL A 134 -1.28 -12.89 -6.54
C VAL A 134 -1.17 -13.01 -8.07
N TRP A 135 -0.35 -13.93 -8.57
CA TRP A 135 -0.29 -14.25 -10.01
C TRP A 135 -1.64 -14.78 -10.56
N LEU A 136 -2.31 -15.67 -9.82
CA LEU A 136 -3.63 -16.20 -10.22
C LEU A 136 -4.71 -15.12 -10.22
N LEU A 137 -4.71 -14.24 -9.21
CA LEU A 137 -5.54 -13.03 -9.15
C LEU A 137 -5.36 -12.12 -10.38
N SER A 138 -4.14 -12.10 -10.93
CA SER A 138 -3.79 -11.32 -12.11
C SER A 138 -4.22 -11.94 -13.45
N SER A 139 -4.41 -13.26 -13.50
CA SER A 139 -4.56 -14.04 -14.75
C SER A 139 -5.95 -14.01 -15.43
N GLY A 140 -6.78 -13.00 -15.14
CA GLY A 140 -8.16 -12.91 -15.65
C GLY A 140 -8.29 -12.40 -17.10
N LYS A 141 -8.86 -13.25 -17.98
CA LYS A 141 -9.29 -13.02 -19.38
C LYS A 141 -8.28 -12.38 -20.37
N ALA A 142 -7.71 -13.28 -21.19
CA ALA A 142 -7.25 -13.11 -22.59
C ALA A 142 -5.96 -12.31 -22.88
N GLU A 143 -4.96 -12.98 -23.48
CA GLU A 143 -3.89 -12.44 -24.35
C GLU A 143 -3.29 -11.04 -24.02
N PHE A 144 -2.95 -10.76 -22.77
CA PHE A 144 -2.32 -9.48 -22.42
C PHE A 144 -0.79 -9.54 -22.55
N ARG A 145 -0.25 -8.98 -23.63
CA ARG A 145 1.16 -8.59 -23.68
C ARG A 145 1.35 -7.34 -22.82
N MET A 146 2.06 -7.51 -21.71
CA MET A 146 2.46 -6.40 -20.83
C MET A 146 3.32 -5.41 -21.61
N THR A 147 3.02 -4.11 -21.50
CA THR A 147 3.91 -3.10 -22.07
C THR A 147 5.09 -2.87 -21.13
N LEU A 148 6.24 -2.47 -21.67
CA LEU A 148 7.41 -2.12 -20.85
C LEU A 148 7.12 -1.02 -19.83
N ASN A 149 6.22 -0.09 -20.18
CA ASN A 149 5.81 0.99 -19.28
C ASN A 149 5.02 0.47 -18.07
N GLU A 150 4.09 -0.47 -18.28
CA GLU A 150 3.36 -1.11 -17.17
C GLU A 150 4.29 -1.91 -16.26
N LEU A 151 5.29 -2.59 -16.85
CA LEU A 151 6.30 -3.32 -16.08
C LEU A 151 7.09 -2.37 -15.21
N TYR A 152 7.58 -1.27 -15.80
CA TYR A 152 8.29 -0.23 -15.07
C TYR A 152 7.44 0.37 -13.94
N LEU A 153 6.18 0.73 -14.21
CA LEU A 153 5.28 1.30 -13.20
C LEU A 153 5.00 0.31 -12.06
N SER A 154 4.82 -0.97 -12.36
CA SER A 154 4.59 -2.01 -11.35
C SER A 154 5.82 -2.22 -10.47
N ILE A 155 7.01 -2.22 -11.08
CA ILE A 155 8.29 -2.33 -10.38
C ILE A 155 8.51 -1.11 -9.49
N ALA A 156 8.34 0.10 -10.04
CA ALA A 156 8.49 1.34 -9.30
C ALA A 156 7.49 1.43 -8.14
N ALA A 157 6.24 1.02 -8.34
CA ALA A 157 5.24 0.93 -7.28
C ALA A 157 5.65 -0.03 -6.16
N GLY A 158 6.02 -1.27 -6.54
CA GLY A 158 6.38 -2.30 -5.58
C GLY A 158 7.63 -1.97 -4.77
N PHE A 159 8.68 -1.45 -5.40
CA PHE A 159 9.87 -0.98 -4.69
C PHE A 159 9.56 0.24 -3.83
N GLY A 160 8.75 1.18 -4.31
CA GLY A 160 8.37 2.37 -3.54
C GLY A 160 7.63 2.00 -2.25
N PHE A 161 6.65 1.10 -2.32
CA PHE A 161 5.93 0.63 -1.13
C PHE A 161 6.77 -0.29 -0.24
N GLY A 162 7.58 -1.17 -0.81
CA GLY A 162 8.49 -2.03 -0.03
C GLY A 162 9.52 -1.21 0.76
N LEU A 163 10.11 -0.18 0.15
CA LEU A 163 11.01 0.75 0.84
C LEU A 163 10.24 1.58 1.89
N PHE A 164 9.01 2.01 1.58
CA PHE A 164 8.15 2.66 2.57
C PHE A 164 7.95 1.79 3.81
N PHE A 165 7.66 0.48 3.66
CA PHE A 165 7.52 -0.45 4.78
C PHE A 165 8.79 -0.57 5.62
N ILE A 166 9.95 -0.72 4.97
CA ILE A 166 11.23 -0.80 5.69
C ILE A 166 11.51 0.48 6.48
N PHE A 167 11.36 1.65 5.84
CA PHE A 167 11.67 2.91 6.51
C PHE A 167 10.67 3.25 7.60
N ILE A 168 9.37 2.97 7.42
CA ILE A 168 8.38 3.26 8.45
C ILE A 168 8.56 2.35 9.67
N ASP A 169 8.91 1.07 9.45
CA ASP A 169 9.22 0.13 10.53
C ASP A 169 10.38 0.62 11.41
N GLN A 170 11.48 1.03 10.77
CA GLN A 170 12.62 1.64 11.47
C GLN A 170 12.26 2.92 12.23
N ALA A 171 11.26 3.65 11.75
CA ALA A 171 10.79 4.87 12.38
C ALA A 171 9.89 4.62 13.59
N ASN A 172 9.15 3.51 13.63
CA ASN A 172 8.08 3.24 14.60
C ASN A 172 8.55 2.79 15.99
N ASN A 173 9.86 2.65 16.23
CA ASN A 173 10.40 2.12 17.49
C ASN A 173 10.05 2.93 18.76
N ILE A 174 9.68 4.21 18.62
CA ILE A 174 9.37 5.11 19.75
C ILE A 174 7.94 5.65 19.65
N SER A 175 7.48 5.94 18.43
CA SER A 175 6.21 6.59 18.16
C SER A 175 5.73 6.17 16.77
N ILE A 176 4.44 5.94 16.63
CA ILE A 176 3.80 5.36 15.45
C ILE A 176 3.28 6.48 14.52
N PHE A 177 2.63 7.50 15.07
CA PHE A 177 1.93 8.51 14.27
C PHE A 177 2.84 9.66 13.85
N TRP A 178 3.76 10.10 14.72
CA TRP A 178 4.69 11.18 14.36
C TRP A 178 5.59 10.87 13.14
N PRO A 179 6.17 9.66 12.99
CA PRO A 179 6.87 9.31 11.75
C PRO A 179 5.97 9.33 10.52
N LEU A 180 4.72 8.91 10.63
CA LEU A 180 3.72 8.99 9.56
C LEU A 180 3.40 10.44 9.20
N VAL A 181 3.34 11.35 10.18
CA VAL A 181 3.21 12.80 9.92
C VAL A 181 4.44 13.32 9.16
N GLY A 182 5.65 12.93 9.56
CA GLY A 182 6.88 13.24 8.83
C GLY A 182 6.87 12.72 7.39
N ALA A 183 6.36 11.50 7.19
CA ALA A 183 6.16 10.90 5.88
C ALA A 183 5.19 11.74 5.04
N ARG A 184 4.04 12.12 5.58
CA ARG A 184 3.05 12.94 4.87
C ARG A 184 3.58 14.33 4.53
N PHE A 185 4.32 14.96 5.44
CA PHE A 185 4.96 16.24 5.16
C PHE A 185 5.95 16.15 3.99
N ALA A 186 6.78 15.10 3.96
CA ALA A 186 7.72 14.85 2.87
C ALA A 186 6.98 14.54 1.54
N SER A 187 5.96 13.69 1.57
CA SER A 187 5.13 13.37 0.40
C SER A 187 4.47 14.61 -0.19
N VAL A 188 3.83 15.43 0.65
CA VAL A 188 3.14 16.65 0.21
C VAL A 188 4.15 17.65 -0.35
N SER A 189 5.28 17.86 0.33
CA SER A 189 6.33 18.77 -0.14
C SER A 189 6.89 18.34 -1.51
N MET A 190 7.17 17.04 -1.66
CA MET A 190 7.60 16.46 -2.93
C MET A 190 6.57 16.67 -4.03
N LEU A 191 5.29 16.37 -3.76
CA LEU A 191 4.21 16.52 -4.73
C LEU A 191 3.98 17.99 -5.10
N LEU A 192 4.09 18.92 -4.15
CA LEU A 192 4.03 20.36 -4.42
C LEU A 192 5.19 20.82 -5.30
N CYS A 193 6.42 20.32 -5.09
CA CYS A 193 7.54 20.57 -5.98
C CYS A 193 7.27 20.04 -7.40
N LEU A 194 6.76 18.81 -7.52
CA LEU A 194 6.38 18.24 -8.82
C LEU A 194 5.26 19.03 -9.52
N VAL A 195 4.31 19.55 -8.75
CA VAL A 195 3.23 20.42 -9.22
C VAL A 195 3.79 21.77 -9.70
N ALA A 196 4.71 22.37 -8.96
CA ALA A 196 5.32 23.65 -9.31
C ALA A 196 6.17 23.57 -10.59
N ILE A 197 6.84 22.44 -10.82
CA ILE A 197 7.62 22.19 -12.05
C ILE A 197 6.68 21.91 -13.24
N ASN A 198 5.53 21.28 -13.01
CA ASN A 198 4.54 21.00 -14.04
C ASN A 198 3.67 22.23 -14.34
N LYS A 199 3.86 22.83 -15.52
CA LYS A 199 3.13 24.03 -15.95
C LYS A 199 1.63 23.84 -16.23
N ASN A 200 1.10 22.61 -16.11
CA ASN A 200 -0.30 22.31 -16.38
C ASN A 200 -1.13 22.46 -15.10
N PRO A 201 -2.37 23.02 -15.18
CA PRO A 201 -3.23 23.13 -14.01
C PRO A 201 -3.59 21.75 -13.47
N ILE A 202 -3.10 21.44 -12.26
CA ILE A 202 -3.41 20.21 -11.54
C ILE A 202 -4.66 20.49 -10.71
N ARG A 203 -5.84 20.30 -11.33
CA ARG A 203 -7.13 20.39 -10.65
C ARG A 203 -7.88 19.06 -10.80
N PRO A 204 -8.33 18.44 -9.69
CA PRO A 204 -9.27 17.34 -9.76
C PRO A 204 -10.54 17.74 -10.53
N ALA A 205 -11.10 16.83 -11.32
CA ALA A 205 -12.32 17.13 -12.05
C ALA A 205 -13.51 17.27 -11.08
N ALA A 206 -14.48 18.11 -11.44
CA ALA A 206 -15.72 18.27 -10.67
C ALA A 206 -16.42 16.91 -10.53
N GLY A 207 -16.82 16.56 -9.31
CA GLY A 207 -17.46 15.27 -8.99
C GLY A 207 -16.52 14.15 -8.52
N GLN A 208 -15.20 14.36 -8.52
CA GLN A 208 -14.23 13.36 -8.04
C GLN A 208 -13.85 13.50 -6.56
N TRP A 209 -14.18 14.64 -5.95
CA TRP A 209 -13.79 14.97 -4.58
C TRP A 209 -14.15 13.89 -3.55
N LEU A 210 -15.33 13.28 -3.67
CA LEU A 210 -15.74 12.20 -2.77
C LEU A 210 -14.76 11.03 -2.80
N PHE A 211 -14.41 10.53 -3.99
CA PHE A 211 -13.48 9.41 -4.14
C PHE A 211 -12.07 9.77 -3.68
N ILE A 212 -11.62 11.01 -3.92
CA ILE A 212 -10.32 11.49 -3.46
C ILE A 212 -10.28 11.57 -1.93
N CYS A 213 -11.33 12.08 -1.30
CA CYS A 213 -11.43 12.13 0.17
C CYS A 213 -11.44 10.72 0.77
N ILE A 214 -12.23 9.80 0.19
CA ILE A 214 -12.26 8.40 0.60
C ILE A 214 -10.87 7.79 0.48
N THR A 215 -10.16 8.00 -0.63
CA THR A 215 -8.78 7.54 -0.81
C THR A 215 -7.85 8.08 0.27
N GLY A 216 -7.86 9.38 0.55
CA GLY A 216 -6.98 9.98 1.57
C GLY A 216 -7.27 9.45 2.99
N ILE A 217 -8.55 9.29 3.35
CA ILE A 217 -8.95 8.76 4.66
C ILE A 217 -8.53 7.30 4.80
N LEU A 218 -8.83 6.48 3.80
CA LEU A 218 -8.52 5.05 3.83
C LEU A 218 -7.02 4.78 3.71
N ASP A 219 -6.29 5.59 2.95
CA ASP A 219 -4.83 5.53 2.92
C ASP A 219 -4.24 5.85 4.29
N ALA A 220 -4.66 6.93 4.95
CA ALA A 220 -4.19 7.26 6.30
C ALA A 220 -4.53 6.16 7.31
N ALA A 221 -5.75 5.63 7.26
CA ALA A 221 -6.16 4.50 8.10
C ALA A 221 -5.31 3.26 7.84
N GLY A 222 -5.05 2.92 6.57
CA GLY A 222 -4.22 1.79 6.19
C GLY A 222 -2.79 1.92 6.70
N ASN A 223 -2.19 3.11 6.60
CA ASN A 223 -0.85 3.37 7.11
C ASN A 223 -0.79 3.28 8.65
N ALA A 224 -1.78 3.82 9.36
CA ALA A 224 -1.86 3.69 10.81
C ALA A 224 -2.01 2.22 11.25
N LEU A 225 -2.90 1.46 10.59
CA LEU A 225 -3.12 0.04 10.86
C LEU A 225 -1.86 -0.78 10.53
N PHE A 226 -1.19 -0.50 9.43
CA PHE A 226 0.06 -1.17 9.08
C PHE A 226 1.16 -0.90 10.10
N SER A 227 1.37 0.37 10.50
CA SER A 227 2.38 0.68 11.51
C SER A 227 2.06 0.03 12.86
N LEU A 228 0.78 -0.10 13.24
CA LEU A 228 0.38 -0.89 14.41
C LEU A 228 0.67 -2.38 14.23
N ALA A 229 0.41 -2.95 13.06
CA ALA A 229 0.73 -4.35 12.76
C ALA A 229 2.23 -4.63 12.89
N ALA A 230 3.06 -3.78 12.28
CA ALA A 230 4.52 -3.87 12.34
C ALA A 230 5.05 -3.64 13.77
N HIS A 231 4.37 -2.83 14.59
CA HIS A 231 4.75 -2.64 15.98
C HIS A 231 4.45 -3.86 16.87
N TYR A 232 3.36 -4.60 16.61
CA TYR A 232 2.96 -5.77 17.41
C TYR A 232 3.48 -7.11 16.87
N GLY A 233 3.87 -7.17 15.61
CA GLY A 233 4.34 -8.37 14.92
C GLY A 233 5.65 -8.15 14.19
N ARG A 234 6.08 -9.12 13.38
CA ARG A 234 7.26 -8.95 12.53
C ARG A 234 6.92 -8.16 11.27
N LEU A 235 7.91 -7.41 10.75
CA LEU A 235 7.77 -6.60 9.55
C LEU A 235 7.40 -7.45 8.32
N ASP A 236 8.05 -8.60 8.15
CA ASP A 236 7.81 -9.51 7.03
C ASP A 236 6.36 -10.01 6.99
N VAL A 237 5.82 -10.44 8.14
CA VAL A 237 4.42 -10.88 8.27
C VAL A 237 3.45 -9.73 7.96
N SER A 238 3.69 -8.56 8.56
CA SER A 238 2.85 -7.37 8.38
C SER A 238 2.88 -6.87 6.92
N ALA A 239 4.04 -6.91 6.29
CA ALA A 239 4.24 -6.55 4.88
C ALA A 239 3.45 -7.45 3.95
N VAL A 240 3.43 -8.76 4.19
CA VAL A 240 2.63 -9.66 3.35
C VAL A 240 1.14 -9.50 3.56
N LEU A 241 0.70 -9.37 4.83
CA LEU A 241 -0.69 -9.07 5.16
C LEU A 241 -1.15 -7.80 4.44
N GLY A 242 -0.39 -6.70 4.60
CA GLY A 242 -0.68 -5.42 3.96
C GLY A 242 -0.68 -5.50 2.43
N SER A 243 0.22 -6.30 1.84
CA SER A 243 0.31 -6.52 0.40
C SER A 243 -0.89 -7.26 -0.22
N LEU A 244 -1.87 -7.69 0.59
CA LEU A 244 -3.15 -8.22 0.10
C LEU A 244 -4.12 -7.14 -0.39
N TYR A 245 -3.75 -5.87 -0.34
CA TYR A 245 -4.58 -4.77 -0.84
C TYR A 245 -5.15 -4.97 -2.25
N PRO A 246 -4.47 -5.64 -3.23
CA PRO A 246 -5.09 -5.90 -4.54
C PRO A 246 -6.29 -6.84 -4.45
N ALA A 247 -6.31 -7.79 -3.52
CA ALA A 247 -7.44 -8.69 -3.35
C ALA A 247 -8.69 -7.91 -2.90
N ALA A 248 -8.54 -7.02 -1.91
CA ALA A 248 -9.61 -6.12 -1.48
C ALA A 248 -10.05 -5.19 -2.61
N THR A 249 -9.10 -4.65 -3.39
CA THR A 249 -9.37 -3.81 -4.57
C THR A 249 -10.22 -4.55 -5.61
N VAL A 250 -9.84 -5.79 -5.95
CA VAL A 250 -10.53 -6.63 -6.94
C VAL A 250 -11.92 -7.04 -6.44
N MET A 251 -12.07 -7.34 -5.15
CA MET A 251 -13.38 -7.64 -4.55
C MET A 251 -14.34 -6.45 -4.62
N LEU A 252 -13.85 -5.23 -4.35
CA LEU A 252 -14.65 -4.02 -4.46
C LEU A 252 -14.99 -3.70 -5.92
N ALA A 253 -14.06 -3.91 -6.85
CA ALA A 253 -14.34 -3.79 -8.28
C ALA A 253 -15.43 -4.79 -8.73
N TRP A 254 -15.37 -6.04 -8.28
CA TRP A 254 -16.42 -7.02 -8.54
C TRP A 254 -17.78 -6.59 -7.97
N LEU A 255 -17.81 -6.09 -6.73
CA LEU A 255 -19.05 -5.71 -6.05
C LEU A 255 -19.71 -4.47 -6.67
N PHE A 256 -18.94 -3.42 -6.94
CA PHE A 256 -19.45 -2.13 -7.39
C PHE A 256 -19.50 -1.98 -8.91
N LEU A 257 -18.51 -2.48 -9.64
CA LEU A 257 -18.45 -2.39 -11.11
C LEU A 257 -19.09 -3.61 -11.80
N LYS A 258 -19.48 -4.65 -11.04
CA LYS A 258 -20.06 -5.90 -11.55
C LYS A 258 -19.17 -6.60 -12.59
N GLU A 259 -17.86 -6.38 -12.53
CA GLU A 259 -16.90 -7.04 -13.42
C GLU A 259 -16.86 -8.53 -13.12
N ARG A 260 -17.19 -9.40 -14.09
CA ARG A 260 -17.22 -10.86 -13.86
C ARG A 260 -15.81 -11.40 -13.64
N LEU A 261 -15.48 -11.76 -12.40
CA LEU A 261 -14.23 -12.42 -12.04
C LEU A 261 -14.10 -13.78 -12.74
N ALA A 262 -12.92 -14.05 -13.29
CA ALA A 262 -12.62 -15.35 -13.87
C ALA A 262 -12.46 -16.40 -12.75
N ARG A 263 -12.77 -17.68 -13.04
CA ARG A 263 -12.64 -18.79 -12.08
C ARG A 263 -11.23 -18.90 -11.47
N ARG A 264 -10.20 -18.50 -12.23
CA ARG A 264 -8.80 -18.43 -11.77
C ARG A 264 -8.54 -17.36 -10.71
N GLN A 265 -9.25 -16.23 -10.76
CA GLN A 265 -9.09 -15.15 -9.77
C GLN A 265 -9.64 -15.57 -8.40
N TRP A 266 -10.73 -16.35 -8.38
CA TRP A 266 -11.24 -16.97 -7.16
C TRP A 266 -10.26 -17.97 -6.54
N VAL A 267 -9.54 -18.74 -7.38
CA VAL A 267 -8.45 -19.61 -6.90
C VAL A 267 -7.30 -18.78 -6.34
N GLY A 268 -6.99 -17.63 -6.95
CA GLY A 268 -6.00 -16.68 -6.42
C GLY A 268 -6.41 -16.12 -5.05
N VAL A 269 -7.67 -15.72 -4.87
CA VAL A 269 -8.20 -15.28 -3.56
C VAL A 269 -8.07 -16.40 -2.53
N ALA A 270 -8.51 -17.61 -2.84
CA ALA A 270 -8.39 -18.76 -1.94
C ALA A 270 -6.91 -19.07 -1.61
N GLY A 271 -6.03 -19.02 -2.61
CA GLY A 271 -4.59 -19.21 -2.45
C GLY A 271 -3.96 -18.16 -1.55
N ALA A 272 -4.44 -16.92 -1.59
CA ALA A 272 -3.96 -15.84 -0.73
C ALA A 272 -4.31 -16.10 0.74
N PHE A 273 -5.53 -16.58 1.03
CA PHE A 273 -5.91 -17.01 2.38
C PHE A 273 -5.10 -18.21 2.87
N ILE A 274 -4.78 -19.17 2.00
CA ILE A 274 -3.92 -20.30 2.35
C ILE A 274 -2.49 -19.83 2.64
N ALA A 275 -1.95 -18.94 1.80
CA ALA A 275 -0.63 -18.35 1.99
C ALA A 275 -0.52 -17.64 3.34
N LEU A 276 -1.56 -16.90 3.74
CA LEU A 276 -1.64 -16.26 5.04
C LEU A 276 -1.50 -17.24 6.20
N LEU A 277 -2.17 -18.39 6.14
CA LEU A 277 -2.08 -19.41 7.19
C LEU A 277 -0.65 -19.93 7.36
N PHE A 278 0.10 -20.09 6.26
CA PHE A 278 1.49 -20.52 6.31
C PHE A 278 2.45 -19.42 6.80
N ILE A 279 2.14 -18.16 6.55
CA ILE A 279 2.96 -17.03 7.01
C ILE A 279 2.76 -16.78 8.51
N SER A 280 1.56 -17.04 9.03
CA SER A 280 1.22 -16.89 10.45
C SER A 280 1.61 -18.10 11.32
N MET A 281 2.42 -19.04 10.82
CA MET A 281 2.89 -20.23 11.55
C MET A 281 4.41 -20.23 11.68
#